data_AF-A0A7S2JUG1-F1
#
_entry.id   AF-A0A7S2JUG1-F1
#
_cell.length_a   1.000
_cell.length_b   1.000
_cell.length_c   1.000
_cell.angle_alpha   90.00
_cell.angle_beta   90.00
_cell.angle_gamma   90.00
#
_symmetry.space_group_name_H-M   'P 1'
#
loop_
_entity.id
_entity.type
_entity.pdbx_description
1 polymer ?
#
loop_
_entity_poly.entity_id
_entity_poly.type
_entity_poly.pdbx_seq_one_letter_code
_entity_poly.pdbx_strand_id
1 'polypeptide(L)'
;FLEAEFQVCMCVISVLRFLTDHRVAIPLAVTTRLLETHDVLLLLVPLMEKAPWVRKNRLNGKIEKFEEHKWQVVDREDEGRLPKLHSQVWLTIYNLVMDAECRARYELSSFRRENLLRLRRFINEVVVDQLPPLTNLHRTLEEMSISGQFTGAGQGATGATASPFIVELVAEAREALVRTYEGRWQE
;
A
#
# COMPACT_ATOMS: atom_id res chain seq x y z
N PHE A 1 -15.00 -14.89 -8.57
CA PHE A 1 -13.59 -14.68 -8.22
C PHE A 1 -13.01 -16.05 -7.88
N LEU A 2 -11.99 -16.50 -8.60
CA LEU A 2 -11.35 -17.78 -8.32
C LEU A 2 -10.54 -17.65 -7.02
N GLU A 3 -10.56 -18.66 -6.16
CA GLU A 3 -9.81 -18.65 -4.89
C GLU A 3 -8.32 -18.41 -5.09
N ALA A 4 -7.75 -18.99 -6.15
CA ALA A 4 -6.37 -18.81 -6.56
C ALA A 4 -6.06 -17.34 -6.94
N GLU A 5 -6.98 -16.66 -7.64
CA GLU A 5 -6.80 -15.26 -8.03
C GLU A 5 -6.76 -14.36 -6.78
N PHE A 6 -7.64 -14.62 -5.80
CA PHE A 6 -7.64 -13.91 -4.53
C PHE A 6 -6.33 -14.14 -3.76
N GLN A 7 -5.85 -15.37 -3.68
CA GLN A 7 -4.56 -15.70 -3.08
C GLN A 7 -3.41 -14.93 -3.73
N VAL A 8 -3.36 -14.89 -5.07
CA VAL A 8 -2.36 -14.12 -5.82
C VAL A 8 -2.46 -12.64 -5.46
N CYS A 9 -3.65 -12.04 -5.45
CA CYS A 9 -3.83 -10.65 -5.06
C CYS A 9 -3.32 -10.37 -3.63
N MET A 10 -3.55 -11.27 -2.68
CA MET A 10 -3.05 -11.11 -1.30
C MET A 10 -1.52 -11.22 -1.24
N CYS A 11 -0.90 -12.11 -2.02
CA CYS A 11 0.57 -12.21 -2.13
C CYS A 11 1.19 -10.92 -2.68
N VAL A 12 0.55 -10.28 -3.65
CA VAL A 12 1.02 -9.02 -4.24
C VAL A 12 1.17 -7.92 -3.19
N ILE A 13 0.31 -7.88 -2.17
CA ILE A 13 0.44 -6.91 -1.06
C ILE A 13 1.76 -7.10 -0.32
N SER A 14 2.14 -8.35 -0.04
CA SER A 14 3.43 -8.65 0.60
C SER A 14 4.60 -8.26 -0.29
N VAL A 15 4.54 -8.58 -1.59
CA VAL A 15 5.57 -8.17 -2.56
C VAL A 15 5.72 -6.65 -2.59
N LEU A 16 4.60 -5.92 -2.66
CA LEU A 16 4.57 -4.47 -2.66
C LEU A 16 5.23 -3.89 -1.40
N ARG A 17 4.92 -4.44 -0.22
CA ARG A 17 5.59 -4.07 1.02
C ARG A 17 7.09 -4.27 0.91
N PHE A 18 7.56 -5.43 0.47
CA PHE A 18 8.99 -5.71 0.32
C PHE A 18 9.70 -4.76 -0.65
N LEU A 19 9.06 -4.41 -1.77
CA LEU A 19 9.61 -3.42 -2.71
C LEU A 19 9.81 -2.05 -2.03
N THR A 20 8.84 -1.58 -1.25
CA THR A 20 8.97 -0.29 -0.55
C THR A 20 10.00 -0.31 0.59
N ASP A 21 10.15 -1.47 1.26
CA ASP A 21 11.12 -1.69 2.34
C ASP A 21 12.56 -1.68 1.82
N HIS A 22 12.78 -2.23 0.63
CA HIS A 22 14.10 -2.36 0.00
C HIS A 22 14.32 -1.39 -1.17
N ARG A 23 13.56 -0.29 -1.22
CA ARG A 23 13.57 0.65 -2.37
C ARG A 23 14.96 1.19 -2.72
N VAL A 24 15.84 1.31 -1.73
CA VAL A 24 17.22 1.82 -1.89
C VAL A 24 18.13 0.81 -2.60
N ALA A 25 17.80 -0.49 -2.53
CA ALA A 25 18.58 -1.56 -3.14
C ALA A 25 18.08 -1.94 -4.55
N ILE A 26 16.96 -1.37 -5.00
CA ILE A 26 16.34 -1.65 -6.30
C ILE A 26 16.47 -0.43 -7.23
N PRO A 27 16.35 -0.61 -8.56
CA PRO A 27 16.42 0.50 -9.49
C PRO A 27 15.38 1.58 -9.20
N LEU A 28 15.78 2.85 -9.36
CA LEU A 28 14.92 4.02 -9.15
C LEU A 28 13.61 3.95 -9.94
N ALA A 29 13.64 3.31 -11.11
CA ALA A 29 12.48 3.08 -11.95
C ALA A 29 11.31 2.43 -11.19
N VAL A 30 11.59 1.55 -10.22
CA VAL A 30 10.54 0.94 -9.39
C VAL A 30 9.83 2.01 -8.57
N THR A 31 10.56 2.90 -7.89
CA THR A 31 9.98 4.00 -7.11
C THR A 31 9.16 4.95 -8.00
N THR A 32 9.66 5.29 -9.18
CA THR A 32 8.92 6.10 -10.17
C THR A 32 7.62 5.41 -10.56
N ARG A 33 7.64 4.11 -10.89
CA ARG A 33 6.43 3.37 -11.25
C ARG A 33 5.44 3.25 -10.11
N LEU A 34 5.91 3.04 -8.88
CA LEU A 34 5.06 2.97 -7.68
C LEU A 34 4.32 4.29 -7.44
N LEU A 35 4.99 5.43 -7.58
CA LEU A 35 4.44 6.74 -7.23
C LEU A 35 3.73 7.43 -8.40
N GLU A 36 4.31 7.42 -9.59
CA GLU A 36 3.86 8.22 -10.73
C GLU A 36 2.98 7.41 -11.70
N THR A 37 3.36 6.17 -12.02
CA THR A 37 2.62 5.34 -13.00
C THR A 37 1.41 4.65 -12.38
N HIS A 38 1.58 4.03 -11.21
CA HIS A 38 0.56 3.21 -10.58
C HIS A 38 -0.16 3.90 -9.42
N ASP A 39 0.35 5.05 -8.96
CA ASP A 39 -0.18 5.82 -7.83
C ASP A 39 -0.57 4.94 -6.64
N VAL A 40 0.41 4.16 -6.16
CA VAL A 40 0.19 3.12 -5.16
C VAL A 40 -0.41 3.70 -3.87
N LEU A 41 0.03 4.88 -3.44
CA LEU A 41 -0.53 5.54 -2.25
C LEU A 41 -2.03 5.81 -2.41
N LEU A 42 -2.48 6.23 -3.59
CA LEU A 42 -3.90 6.42 -3.86
C LEU A 42 -4.70 5.12 -3.76
N LEU A 43 -4.12 4.00 -4.21
CA LEU A 43 -4.75 2.67 -4.19
C LEU A 43 -4.78 2.02 -2.80
N LEU A 44 -3.77 2.25 -1.95
CA LEU A 44 -3.68 1.59 -0.64
C LEU A 44 -4.76 2.07 0.34
N VAL A 45 -5.20 3.33 0.24
CA VAL A 45 -6.27 3.86 1.10
C VAL A 45 -7.58 3.09 0.95
N PRO A 46 -8.22 3.00 -0.24
CA PRO A 46 -9.47 2.25 -0.38
C PRO A 46 -9.29 0.75 -0.10
N LEU A 47 -8.09 0.20 -0.33
CA LEU A 47 -7.78 -1.18 0.06
C LEU A 47 -7.86 -1.38 1.58
N MET A 48 -7.35 -0.43 2.37
CA MET A 48 -7.46 -0.45 3.84
C MET A 48 -8.90 -0.34 4.32
N GLU A 49 -9.73 0.46 3.66
CA GLU A 49 -11.14 0.61 4.01
C GLU A 49 -11.95 -0.64 3.72
N LYS A 50 -11.68 -1.28 2.58
CA LYS A 50 -12.35 -2.50 2.16
C LYS A 50 -11.88 -3.71 2.97
N ALA A 51 -10.61 -3.72 3.38
CA ALA A 51 -9.94 -4.80 4.11
C ALA A 51 -10.36 -6.20 3.61
N PRO A 52 -10.11 -6.55 2.33
CA PRO A 52 -10.65 -7.76 1.72
C PRO A 52 -10.17 -9.08 2.35
N TRP A 53 -9.14 -9.03 3.20
CA TRP A 53 -8.63 -10.13 4.01
C TRP A 53 -9.39 -10.33 5.34
N VAL A 54 -10.43 -9.55 5.61
CA VAL A 54 -11.35 -9.74 6.75
C VAL A 54 -12.75 -9.93 6.19
N ARG A 55 -13.45 -10.97 6.64
CA ARG A 55 -14.85 -11.18 6.27
C ARG A 55 -15.65 -11.69 7.46
N LYS A 56 -16.95 -11.39 7.47
CA LYS A 56 -17.91 -12.03 8.36
C LYS A 56 -18.58 -13.16 7.59
N ASN A 57 -18.41 -14.39 8.05
CA ASN A 57 -19.05 -15.54 7.43
C ASN A 57 -20.57 -15.46 7.64
N ARG A 58 -21.32 -15.53 6.53
CA ARG A 58 -22.77 -15.32 6.52
C ARG A 58 -23.56 -16.46 7.18
N LEU A 59 -22.99 -17.67 7.24
CA LEU A 59 -23.66 -18.85 7.77
C LEU A 59 -23.56 -18.95 9.29
N ASN A 60 -22.36 -18.72 9.83
CA ASN A 60 -22.09 -18.86 11.27
C ASN A 60 -21.94 -17.51 12.00
N GLY A 61 -21.93 -16.39 11.28
CA GLY A 61 -21.77 -15.05 11.83
C GLY A 61 -20.37 -14.73 12.38
N LYS A 62 -19.42 -15.65 12.28
CA LYS A 62 -18.06 -15.49 12.82
C LYS A 62 -17.19 -14.65 11.91
N ILE A 63 -16.22 -13.95 12.52
CA ILE A 63 -15.21 -13.20 11.77
C ILE A 63 -14.12 -14.18 11.33
N GLU A 64 -13.74 -14.07 10.06
CA GLU A 64 -12.65 -14.82 9.46
C GLU A 64 -11.59 -13.82 8.94
N LYS A 65 -10.32 -14.12 9.23
CA LYS A 65 -9.16 -13.39 8.71
C LYS A 65 -8.40 -14.29 7.74
N PHE A 66 -7.93 -13.72 6.65
CA PHE A 66 -7.15 -14.45 5.66
C PHE A 66 -5.68 -14.45 6.07
N GLU A 67 -5.19 -15.62 6.45
CA GLU A 67 -3.85 -15.84 6.98
C GLU A 67 -3.29 -17.14 6.42
N GLU A 68 -2.01 -17.17 6.05
CA GLU A 68 -1.35 -18.38 5.53
C GLU A 68 -2.08 -19.00 4.32
N HIS A 69 -2.52 -18.14 3.40
CA HIS A 69 -3.25 -18.51 2.19
C HIS A 69 -4.62 -19.17 2.41
N LYS A 70 -5.16 -19.13 3.64
CA LYS A 70 -6.47 -19.70 3.99
C LYS A 70 -7.30 -18.74 4.86
N TRP A 71 -8.61 -18.92 4.81
CA TRP A 71 -9.53 -18.24 5.73
C TRP A 71 -9.52 -18.95 7.08
N GLN A 72 -9.23 -18.21 8.14
CA GLN A 72 -9.16 -18.72 9.51
C GLN A 72 -10.21 -18.02 10.35
N VAL A 73 -11.01 -18.80 11.07
CA VAL A 73 -11.98 -18.27 12.04
C VAL A 73 -11.20 -17.69 13.21
N VAL A 74 -11.60 -16.49 13.64
CA VAL A 74 -10.96 -15.77 14.73
C VAL A 74 -11.79 -15.92 15.98
N ASP A 75 -11.14 -16.28 17.09
CA ASP A 75 -11.78 -16.30 18.40
C ASP A 75 -12.01 -14.87 18.92
N ARG A 76 -12.98 -14.70 19.83
CA ARG A 76 -13.37 -13.37 20.32
C ARG A 76 -12.21 -12.57 20.91
N GLU A 77 -11.26 -13.25 21.55
CA GLU A 77 -10.09 -12.64 22.17
C GLU A 77 -9.10 -12.09 21.12
N ASP A 78 -9.04 -12.71 19.94
CA ASP A 78 -8.16 -12.35 18.83
C ASP A 78 -8.82 -11.43 17.78
N GLU A 79 -10.08 -11.02 17.99
CA GLU A 79 -10.79 -10.14 17.05
C GLU A 79 -10.04 -8.81 16.87
N GLY A 80 -9.46 -8.26 17.95
CA GLY A 80 -8.67 -7.02 17.94
C GLY A 80 -7.26 -7.14 17.34
N ARG A 81 -6.75 -8.37 17.16
CA ARG A 81 -5.41 -8.59 16.58
C ARG A 81 -5.41 -8.21 15.10
N LEU A 82 -4.45 -7.40 14.67
CA LEU A 82 -4.35 -7.00 13.27
C LEU A 82 -3.97 -8.20 12.38
N PRO A 83 -4.68 -8.41 11.26
CA PRO A 83 -4.24 -9.36 10.24
C PRO A 83 -2.86 -8.96 9.70
N LYS A 84 -2.00 -9.93 9.38
CA LYS A 84 -0.66 -9.69 8.83
C LYS A 84 -0.73 -8.81 7.58
N LEU A 85 -1.67 -9.08 6.67
CA LEU A 85 -1.88 -8.28 5.46
C LEU A 85 -2.25 -6.83 5.77
N HIS A 86 -3.03 -6.59 6.82
CA HIS A 86 -3.36 -5.25 7.27
C HIS A 86 -2.09 -4.50 7.70
N SER A 87 -1.22 -5.15 8.47
CA SER A 87 0.08 -4.61 8.86
C SER A 87 0.99 -4.36 7.65
N GLN A 88 0.99 -5.26 6.66
CA GLN A 88 1.78 -5.08 5.43
C GLN A 88 1.37 -3.81 4.67
N VAL A 89 0.08 -3.53 4.54
CA VAL A 89 -0.39 -2.30 3.88
C VAL A 89 -0.02 -1.06 4.69
N TRP A 90 -0.21 -1.09 6.01
CA TRP A 90 0.22 0.01 6.90
C TRP A 90 1.70 0.33 6.77
N LEU A 91 2.56 -0.70 6.78
CA LEU A 91 4.00 -0.54 6.62
C LEU A 91 4.37 -0.05 5.23
N THR A 92 3.64 -0.46 4.19
CA THR A 92 3.83 0.05 2.82
C THR A 92 3.53 1.55 2.75
N ILE A 93 2.41 1.99 3.34
CA ILE A 93 2.06 3.41 3.42
C ILE A 93 3.12 4.18 4.21
N TYR A 94 3.53 3.64 5.37
CA TYR A 94 4.57 4.23 6.20
C TYR A 94 5.87 4.42 5.42
N ASN A 95 6.35 3.39 4.72
CA ASN A 95 7.60 3.42 3.96
C ASN A 95 7.59 4.50 2.87
N LEU A 96 6.44 4.74 2.22
CA LEU A 96 6.31 5.75 1.16
C LEU A 96 6.09 7.16 1.71
N VAL A 97 5.28 7.32 2.76
CA VAL A 97 4.94 8.63 3.33
C VAL A 97 6.07 9.20 4.18
N MET A 98 6.78 8.35 4.92
CA MET A 98 7.82 8.80 5.83
C MET A 98 9.16 9.06 5.13
N ASP A 99 9.34 8.55 3.91
CA ASP A 99 10.54 8.76 3.13
C ASP A 99 10.57 10.15 2.46
N ALA A 100 11.73 10.82 2.51
CA ALA A 100 11.89 12.16 1.94
C ALA A 100 11.93 12.14 0.41
N GLU A 101 12.57 11.14 -0.20
CA GLU A 101 12.64 11.02 -1.65
C GLU A 101 11.26 10.72 -2.25
N CYS A 102 10.53 9.77 -1.66
CA CYS A 102 9.15 9.50 -2.06
C CYS A 102 8.26 10.74 -1.95
N ARG A 103 8.37 11.50 -0.86
CA ARG A 103 7.61 12.76 -0.68
C ARG A 103 7.95 13.83 -1.71
N ALA A 104 9.22 13.96 -2.09
CA ALA A 104 9.65 14.93 -3.09
C ALA A 104 9.13 14.59 -4.50
N ARG A 105 8.97 13.29 -4.81
CA ARG A 105 8.46 12.81 -6.10
C ARG A 105 6.94 12.76 -6.17
N TYR A 106 6.30 12.48 -5.04
CA TYR A 106 4.85 12.32 -4.99
C TYR A 106 4.15 13.67 -5.04
N GLU A 107 3.65 14.04 -6.22
CA GLU A 107 2.87 15.25 -6.41
C GLU A 107 1.56 15.19 -5.59
N LEU A 108 1.55 15.88 -4.45
CA LEU A 108 0.44 15.88 -3.51
C LEU A 108 -0.66 16.86 -3.94
N SER A 109 -1.52 16.43 -4.86
CA SER A 109 -2.73 17.15 -5.23
C SER A 109 -3.75 17.19 -4.08
N SER A 110 -4.72 18.10 -4.15
CA SER A 110 -5.82 18.18 -3.16
C SER A 110 -6.55 16.84 -3.01
N PHE A 111 -6.83 16.17 -4.13
CA PHE A 111 -7.48 14.87 -4.16
C PHE A 111 -6.63 13.76 -3.49
N ARG A 112 -5.34 13.67 -3.83
CA ARG A 112 -4.41 12.70 -3.21
C ARG A 112 -4.26 12.92 -1.72
N ARG A 113 -4.17 14.19 -1.31
CA ARG A 113 -4.13 14.61 0.10
C ARG A 113 -5.38 14.17 0.84
N GLU A 114 -6.56 14.53 0.34
CA GLU A 114 -7.83 14.15 0.97
C GLU A 114 -7.98 12.63 1.08
N ASN A 115 -7.54 11.89 0.06
CA ASN A 115 -7.51 10.44 0.12
C ASN A 115 -6.60 9.94 1.26
N LEU A 116 -5.35 10.40 1.35
CA LEU A 116 -4.44 10.01 2.44
C LEU A 116 -4.98 10.37 3.82
N LEU A 117 -5.60 11.54 3.98
CA LEU A 117 -6.16 11.98 5.27
C LEU A 117 -7.31 11.10 5.77
N ARG A 118 -7.94 10.29 4.91
CA ARG A 118 -8.92 9.27 5.34
C ARG A 118 -8.28 8.17 6.19
N LEU A 119 -6.96 7.99 6.14
CA LEU A 119 -6.27 6.97 6.94
C LEU A 119 -6.32 7.27 8.45
N ARG A 120 -6.44 8.55 8.84
CA ARG A 120 -6.40 8.98 10.24
C ARG A 120 -7.42 8.26 11.11
N ARG A 121 -8.65 8.09 10.62
CA ARG A 121 -9.74 7.39 11.34
C ARG A 121 -9.45 5.91 11.63
N PHE A 122 -8.49 5.30 10.93
CA PHE A 122 -8.11 3.91 11.11
C PHE A 122 -6.92 3.74 12.06
N ILE A 123 -6.24 4.82 12.46
CA ILE A 123 -5.14 4.77 13.41
C ILE A 123 -5.71 5.04 14.80
N ASN A 124 -5.94 3.97 15.56
CA ASN A 124 -6.37 4.02 16.95
C ASN A 124 -5.30 3.42 17.87
N GLU A 125 -5.49 3.51 19.19
CA GLU A 125 -4.54 3.01 20.19
C GLU A 125 -4.20 1.54 20.01
N VAL A 126 -5.18 0.70 19.65
CA VAL A 126 -4.98 -0.75 19.42
C VAL A 126 -4.08 -1.00 18.21
N VAL A 127 -4.23 -0.22 17.14
CA VAL A 127 -3.37 -0.31 15.96
C VAL A 127 -1.97 0.19 16.28
N VAL A 128 -1.84 1.29 17.03
CA VAL A 128 -0.54 1.86 17.42
C VAL A 128 0.22 0.93 18.38
N ASP A 129 -0.45 0.28 19.32
CA ASP A 129 0.15 -0.70 20.23
C ASP A 129 0.77 -1.88 19.46
N GLN A 130 0.05 -2.36 18.44
CA GLN A 130 0.54 -3.46 17.58
C GLN A 130 1.54 -3.00 16.50
N LEU A 131 1.53 -1.73 16.11
CA LEU A 131 2.40 -1.14 15.08
C LEU A 131 2.92 0.23 15.53
N PRO A 132 3.89 0.29 16.47
CA PRO A 132 4.38 1.54 17.05
C PRO A 132 4.81 2.62 16.05
N PRO A 133 5.42 2.30 14.89
CA PRO A 133 5.79 3.30 13.88
C PRO A 133 4.62 4.15 13.36
N LEU A 134 3.38 3.65 13.44
CA LEU A 134 2.19 4.38 12.99
C LEU A 134 1.90 5.63 13.80
N THR A 135 2.48 5.78 15.00
CA THR A 135 2.43 7.04 15.75
C THR A 135 3.01 8.20 14.93
N ASN A 136 4.14 7.96 14.27
CA ASN A 136 4.81 8.99 13.46
C ASN A 136 4.01 9.26 12.19
N LEU A 137 3.47 8.22 11.55
CA LEU A 137 2.59 8.39 10.39
C LEU A 137 1.35 9.22 10.75
N HIS A 138 0.71 8.91 11.88
CA HIS A 138 -0.46 9.64 12.34
C HIS A 138 -0.14 11.11 12.56
N ARG A 139 0.98 11.42 13.22
CA ARG A 139 1.46 12.79 13.39
C ARG A 139 1.64 13.49 12.04
N THR A 140 2.31 12.87 11.08
CA THR A 140 2.51 13.43 9.74
C THR A 140 1.18 13.69 9.01
N LEU A 141 0.19 12.80 9.15
CA LEU A 141 -1.13 13.01 8.58
C LEU A 141 -1.89 14.16 9.26
N GLU A 142 -1.78 14.31 10.58
CA GLU A 142 -2.38 15.43 11.31
C GLU A 142 -1.74 16.77 10.90
N GLU A 143 -0.41 16.81 10.83
CA GLU A 143 0.32 17.99 10.37
C GLU A 143 -0.02 18.35 8.91
N MET A 144 -0.18 17.36 8.03
CA MET A 144 -0.64 17.54 6.65
C MET A 144 -2.07 18.09 6.58
N SER A 145 -2.94 17.67 7.51
CA SER A 145 -4.31 18.19 7.57
C SER A 145 -4.35 19.68 7.88
N ILE A 146 -3.36 20.20 8.61
CA ILE A 146 -3.26 21.61 9.00
C ILE A 146 -2.49 22.42 7.95
N SER A 147 -1.30 21.95 7.55
CA SER A 147 -0.39 22.67 6.66
C SER A 147 -0.72 22.53 5.19
N GLY A 148 -1.52 21.52 4.82
CA GLY A 148 -1.89 21.20 3.45
C GLY A 148 -0.80 20.51 2.62
N GLN A 149 0.39 20.29 3.18
CA GLN A 149 1.54 19.67 2.50
C GLN A 149 2.27 18.71 3.47
N PHE A 150 3.27 17.97 2.97
CA PHE A 150 4.16 17.24 3.88
C PHE A 150 5.03 18.21 4.68
N THR A 151 5.10 18.02 6.00
CA THR A 151 6.04 18.76 6.85
C THR A 151 7.48 18.38 6.51
N GLY A 152 8.36 19.37 6.41
CA GLY A 152 9.73 19.22 5.89
C GLY A 152 9.87 19.37 4.36
N ALA A 153 8.78 19.54 3.62
CA ALA A 153 8.84 19.96 2.20
C ALA A 153 9.12 21.48 2.03
N GLY A 154 9.31 22.21 3.13
CA GLY A 154 9.48 23.65 3.13
C GLY A 154 10.87 24.11 2.67
N GLN A 155 10.87 25.04 1.71
CA GLN A 155 11.95 25.94 1.28
C GLN A 155 12.79 25.56 0.04
N GLY A 156 12.41 24.52 -0.72
CA GLY A 156 13.05 24.21 -2.02
C GLY A 156 12.12 23.86 -3.18
N ALA A 157 10.83 23.57 -2.91
CA ALA A 157 9.92 22.96 -3.89
C ALA A 157 8.89 23.94 -4.51
N THR A 158 9.16 25.25 -4.52
CA THR A 158 8.38 26.22 -5.32
C THR A 158 8.77 26.23 -6.81
N GLY A 159 9.73 25.40 -7.21
CA GLY A 159 9.88 25.00 -8.61
C GLY A 159 9.38 23.58 -8.75
N ALA A 160 8.44 23.34 -9.66
CA ALA A 160 8.24 22.00 -10.21
C ALA A 160 9.63 21.49 -10.64
N THR A 161 10.26 20.65 -9.82
CA THR A 161 11.47 19.95 -10.22
C THR A 161 11.03 19.07 -11.36
N ALA A 162 11.33 19.49 -12.59
CA ALA A 162 10.99 18.76 -13.80
C ALA A 162 11.32 17.28 -13.55
N SER A 163 10.28 16.43 -13.61
CA SER A 163 10.45 15.00 -13.42
C SER A 163 11.58 14.54 -14.33
N PRO A 164 12.65 13.93 -13.79
CA PRO A 164 13.80 13.58 -14.60
C PRO A 164 13.35 12.70 -15.77
N PHE A 165 13.85 12.98 -16.98
CA PHE A 165 13.60 12.13 -18.12
C PHE A 165 14.33 10.79 -17.91
N ILE A 166 13.57 9.74 -17.59
CA ILE A 166 14.11 8.41 -17.30
C ILE A 166 13.97 7.54 -18.55
N VAL A 167 15.09 6.99 -19.02
CA VAL A 167 15.11 5.95 -20.06
C VAL A 167 15.37 4.62 -19.35
N GLU A 168 14.41 3.71 -19.41
CA GLU A 168 14.48 2.38 -18.80
C GLU A 168 14.38 1.29 -19.87
N LEU A 169 15.17 0.22 -19.71
CA LEU A 169 14.98 -1.02 -20.43
C LEU A 169 13.91 -1.85 -19.73
N VAL A 170 12.69 -1.87 -20.27
CA VAL A 170 11.60 -2.70 -19.72
C VAL A 170 11.85 -4.16 -20.06
N ALA A 171 11.91 -5.02 -19.04
CA ALA A 171 12.05 -6.46 -19.25
C ALA A 171 10.77 -7.03 -19.88
N GLU A 172 10.83 -7.44 -21.14
CA GLU A 172 9.72 -8.05 -21.90
C GLU A 172 9.36 -9.47 -21.41
N ALA A 173 9.88 -9.92 -20.27
CA ALA A 173 9.74 -11.30 -19.80
C ALA A 173 8.26 -11.67 -19.57
N ARG A 174 7.45 -10.76 -19.03
CA ARG A 174 6.02 -11.00 -18.84
C ARG A 174 5.31 -11.05 -20.18
N GLU A 175 5.50 -10.07 -21.06
CA GLU A 175 4.88 -10.05 -22.39
C GLU A 175 5.28 -11.28 -23.20
N ALA A 176 6.55 -11.68 -23.14
CA ALA A 176 7.07 -12.87 -23.79
C ALA A 176 6.40 -14.14 -23.26
N LEU A 177 6.27 -14.29 -21.93
CA LEU A 177 5.59 -15.44 -21.33
C LEU A 177 4.11 -15.45 -21.69
N VAL A 178 3.41 -14.33 -21.55
CA VAL A 178 1.98 -14.22 -21.92
C VAL A 178 1.77 -14.58 -23.38
N ARG A 179 2.57 -14.02 -24.30
CA ARG A 179 2.52 -14.33 -25.73
C ARG A 179 2.84 -15.80 -26.04
N THR A 180 3.77 -16.40 -25.32
CA THR A 180 4.17 -17.81 -25.52
C THR A 180 3.05 -18.79 -25.14
N TYR A 181 2.27 -18.45 -24.12
CA TYR A 181 1.23 -19.32 -23.57
C TYR A 181 -0.20 -18.88 -23.91
N GLU A 182 -0.39 -17.80 -24.67
CA GLU A 182 -1.70 -17.35 -25.15
C GLU A 182 -2.37 -18.45 -25.99
N GLY A 183 -3.61 -18.81 -25.65
CA GLY A 183 -4.39 -19.83 -26.38
C GLY A 183 -4.00 -21.29 -26.14
N ARG A 184 -2.94 -21.59 -25.36
CA ARG A 184 -2.51 -22.99 -25.12
C ARG A 184 -3.43 -23.79 -24.18
N TRP A 185 -4.29 -23.12 -23.43
CA TRP A 185 -5.15 -23.73 -22.41
C TRP A 185 -6.61 -23.28 -22.54
N GLN A 186 -7.05 -22.90 -23.74
CA GLN A 186 -8.48 -22.78 -24.01
C GLN A 186 -9.02 -24.19 -24.25
N GLU A 187 -9.79 -24.72 -23.29
CA GLU A 187 -10.71 -25.83 -23.52
C GLU A 187 -11.92 -25.37 -24.35
#